data_AF-A0A2T5K5F4-F1
#
_entry.id   AF-A0A2T5K5F4-F1
#
_cell.length_a   1.000
_cell.length_b   1.000
_cell.length_c   1.000
_cell.angle_alpha   90.00
_cell.angle_beta   90.00
_cell.angle_gamma   90.00
#
_symmetry.space_group_name_H-M   'P 1'
#
loop_
_entity.id
_entity.type
_entity.pdbx_description
1 polymer ?
#
loop_
_entity_poly.entity_id
_entity_poly.type
_entity_poly.pdbx_seq_one_letter_code
_entity_poly.pdbx_strand_id
1 'polypeptide(L)'
;MYGPNWDHPCPSCTSLVDGFDRTWYQVTQDAAFVAIAKAPADRINAWAKQRGWSQIALVSGGGSAYQADYKCQGDSDDMQWPMMHVFRKRDGKIYHFWGSELPMNHVDTVWAYWNLMDFTPEGRPDIPTPPQNFKSEFLEKNYLNQD
;
A
#
# COMPACT_ATOMS: atom_id res chain seq x y z
N MET A 1 2.32 3.59 3.64
CA MET A 1 1.65 4.21 2.47
C MET A 1 2.53 5.34 1.92
N TYR A 2 2.05 6.23 1.05
CA TYR A 2 2.82 7.41 0.58
C TYR A 2 2.05 8.68 0.95
N GLY A 3 2.53 9.39 1.96
CA GLY A 3 1.98 10.67 2.43
C GLY A 3 2.38 11.85 1.55
N PRO A 4 1.63 12.96 1.57
CA PRO A 4 1.90 14.14 0.74
C PRO A 4 3.24 14.82 1.02
N ASN A 5 3.77 14.75 2.25
CA ASN A 5 5.03 15.41 2.63
C ASN A 5 6.25 14.49 2.60
N TRP A 6 6.08 13.23 2.20
CA TRP A 6 7.14 12.25 2.25
C TRP A 6 8.09 12.40 1.06
N ASP A 7 9.37 12.18 1.33
CA ASP A 7 10.46 12.12 0.34
C ASP A 7 10.46 10.79 -0.42
N HIS A 8 10.15 9.69 0.29
CA HIS A 8 10.00 8.36 -0.27
C HIS A 8 8.75 7.67 0.30
N PRO A 9 8.11 6.75 -0.44
CA PRO A 9 6.99 5.99 0.10
C PRO A 9 7.43 5.01 1.19
N CYS A 10 6.47 4.50 1.96
CA CYS A 10 6.71 3.47 2.96
C CYS A 10 7.38 2.22 2.34
N PRO A 11 8.50 1.73 2.90
CA PRO A 11 9.20 0.54 2.42
C PRO A 11 8.29 -0.70 2.29
N SER A 12 7.50 -0.96 3.33
CA SER A 12 6.51 -2.05 3.38
C SER A 12 5.48 -1.95 2.27
N CYS A 13 4.90 -0.77 2.06
CA CYS A 13 3.90 -0.59 1.00
C CYS A 13 4.52 -0.74 -0.39
N THR A 14 5.75 -0.26 -0.60
CA THR A 14 6.46 -0.47 -1.86
C THR A 14 6.67 -1.97 -2.12
N SER A 15 7.11 -2.74 -1.13
CA SER A 15 7.28 -4.20 -1.29
C SER A 15 5.98 -4.91 -1.65
N LEU A 16 4.86 -4.51 -1.04
CA LEU A 16 3.56 -5.07 -1.37
C LEU A 16 3.18 -4.77 -2.82
N VAL A 17 3.35 -3.51 -3.25
CA VAL A 17 3.04 -3.09 -4.62
C VAL A 17 3.98 -3.69 -5.66
N ASP A 18 5.24 -3.96 -5.32
CA ASP A 18 6.18 -4.70 -6.18
C ASP A 18 5.59 -6.07 -6.58
N GLY A 19 4.94 -6.78 -5.64
CA GLY A 19 4.24 -8.03 -5.92
C GLY A 19 2.93 -7.83 -6.68
N PHE A 20 2.15 -6.80 -6.33
CA PHE A 20 0.87 -6.53 -6.98
C PHE A 20 1.00 -6.07 -8.42
N ASP A 21 2.03 -5.29 -8.78
CA ASP A 21 2.27 -4.89 -10.18
C ASP A 21 2.31 -6.12 -11.09
N ARG A 22 2.98 -7.20 -10.67
CA ARG A 22 3.04 -8.39 -11.51
C ARG A 22 1.72 -9.17 -11.55
N THR A 23 1.06 -9.31 -10.40
CA THR A 23 -0.20 -10.06 -10.27
C THR A 23 -1.42 -9.32 -10.85
N TRP A 24 -1.30 -8.00 -11.04
CA TRP A 24 -2.37 -7.14 -11.54
C TRP A 24 -2.96 -7.64 -12.86
N TYR A 25 -2.11 -8.11 -13.78
CA TYR A 25 -2.56 -8.62 -15.08
C TYR A 25 -3.61 -9.72 -14.96
N GLN A 26 -3.40 -10.71 -14.08
CA GLN A 26 -4.33 -11.82 -13.90
C GLN A 26 -5.58 -11.37 -13.15
N VAL A 27 -5.43 -10.60 -12.05
CA VAL A 27 -6.56 -10.16 -11.23
C VAL A 27 -7.54 -9.32 -12.03
N THR A 28 -7.02 -8.49 -12.94
CA THR A 28 -7.86 -7.59 -13.74
C THR A 28 -8.65 -8.24 -14.86
N GLN A 29 -8.45 -9.54 -15.12
CA GLN A 29 -9.36 -10.30 -15.97
C GLN A 29 -10.73 -10.49 -15.32
N ASP A 30 -10.80 -10.49 -13.97
CA ASP A 30 -12.02 -10.79 -13.21
C ASP A 30 -12.48 -9.63 -12.32
N ALA A 31 -11.59 -8.73 -11.90
CA ALA A 31 -11.92 -7.63 -10.99
C ALA A 31 -11.09 -6.36 -11.24
N ALA A 32 -11.70 -5.18 -11.13
CA ALA A 32 -10.94 -3.92 -11.13
C ALA A 32 -10.02 -3.85 -9.91
N PHE A 33 -8.74 -3.55 -10.13
CA PHE A 33 -7.73 -3.49 -9.07
C PHE A 33 -6.87 -2.22 -9.19
N VAL A 34 -6.74 -1.49 -8.09
CA VAL A 34 -6.05 -0.20 -8.03
C VAL A 34 -5.36 -0.06 -6.68
N ALA A 35 -4.18 0.56 -6.66
CA ALA A 35 -3.55 1.04 -5.44
C ALA A 35 -3.71 2.56 -5.32
N ILE A 36 -4.18 3.01 -4.17
CA ILE A 36 -4.41 4.43 -3.87
C ILE A 36 -3.41 4.92 -2.82
N ALA A 37 -2.82 6.09 -3.05
CA ALA A 37 -1.97 6.75 -2.07
C ALA A 37 -2.37 8.22 -1.87
N LYS A 38 -2.07 8.79 -0.69
CA LYS A 38 -2.45 10.17 -0.36
C LYS A 38 -1.56 11.20 -1.06
N ALA A 39 -0.35 10.82 -1.46
CA ALA A 39 0.58 11.65 -2.20
C ALA A 39 0.00 12.21 -3.52
N PRO A 40 0.45 13.39 -3.98
CA PRO A 40 0.13 13.92 -5.29
C PRO A 40 0.43 12.94 -6.44
N ALA A 41 -0.39 12.98 -7.50
CA ALA A 41 -0.31 12.04 -8.61
C ALA A 41 1.02 12.07 -9.38
N ASP A 42 1.65 13.24 -9.48
CA ASP A 42 2.98 13.42 -10.09
C ASP A 42 4.06 12.66 -9.31
N ARG A 43 4.04 12.71 -7.97
CA ARG A 43 4.97 11.96 -7.12
C ARG A 43 4.75 10.45 -7.19
N ILE A 44 3.50 10.01 -7.21
CA ILE A 44 3.14 8.59 -7.39
C ILE A 44 3.67 8.10 -8.73
N ASN A 45 3.43 8.85 -9.81
CA ASN A 45 3.88 8.49 -11.15
C ASN A 45 5.41 8.48 -11.29
N ALA A 46 6.11 9.45 -10.67
CA ALA A 46 7.56 9.47 -10.66
C ALA A 46 8.13 8.22 -9.96
N TRP A 47 7.55 7.85 -8.82
CA TRP A 47 7.94 6.66 -8.08
C TRP A 47 7.69 5.37 -8.86
N ALA A 48 6.51 5.22 -9.46
CA ALA A 48 6.15 4.06 -10.27
C ALA A 48 7.15 3.84 -11.41
N LYS A 49 7.55 4.91 -12.11
CA LYS A 49 8.58 4.86 -13.16
C LYS A 49 9.93 4.43 -12.62
N GLN A 50 10.35 4.97 -11.47
CA GLN A 50 11.62 4.58 -10.83
C GLN A 50 11.63 3.10 -10.42
N ARG A 51 10.49 2.57 -9.96
CA ARG A 51 10.33 1.17 -9.56
C ARG A 51 10.12 0.22 -10.75
N GLY A 52 9.82 0.74 -11.93
CA GLY A 52 9.48 -0.06 -13.10
C GLY A 52 8.08 -0.69 -13.04
N TRP A 53 7.21 -0.18 -12.15
CA TRP A 53 5.81 -0.61 -12.11
C TRP A 53 5.11 -0.17 -13.39
N SER A 54 4.60 -1.15 -14.13
CA SER A 54 4.11 -0.93 -15.51
C SER A 54 2.69 -1.41 -15.74
N GLN A 55 2.12 -2.15 -14.80
CA GLN A 55 0.82 -2.78 -14.92
C GLN A 55 -0.18 -2.20 -13.92
N ILE A 56 0.21 -2.01 -12.66
CA ILE A 56 -0.73 -1.62 -11.61
C ILE A 56 -1.30 -0.22 -11.87
N ALA A 57 -2.63 -0.12 -11.80
CA ALA A 57 -3.30 1.18 -11.76
C ALA A 57 -3.01 1.87 -10.42
N LEU A 58 -2.44 3.07 -10.49
CA LEU A 58 -2.12 3.91 -9.33
C LEU A 58 -2.94 5.19 -9.38
N VAL A 59 -3.58 5.54 -8.26
CA VAL A 59 -4.38 6.75 -8.16
C VAL A 59 -3.99 7.58 -6.93
N SER A 60 -4.11 8.89 -7.07
CA SER A 60 -3.94 9.82 -5.95
C SER A 60 -5.28 10.01 -5.23
N GLY A 61 -5.26 9.86 -3.91
CA GLY A 61 -6.30 10.31 -3.00
C GLY A 61 -6.01 11.71 -2.42
N GLY A 62 -5.07 12.47 -3.00
CA GLY A 62 -4.80 13.84 -2.58
C GLY A 62 -6.04 14.70 -2.72
N GLY A 63 -6.38 15.45 -1.66
CA GLY A 63 -7.62 16.25 -1.61
C GLY A 63 -8.92 15.45 -1.49
N SER A 64 -8.85 14.12 -1.37
CA SER A 64 -10.01 13.25 -1.15
C SER A 64 -10.12 12.83 0.33
N ALA A 65 -11.37 12.68 0.79
CA ALA A 65 -11.69 12.14 2.11
C ALA A 65 -11.63 10.60 2.17
N TYR A 66 -11.46 9.90 1.04
CA TYR A 66 -11.54 8.45 0.94
C TYR A 66 -10.79 7.70 2.06
N GLN A 67 -9.49 7.98 2.25
CA GLN A 67 -8.71 7.28 3.26
C GLN A 67 -9.19 7.56 4.69
N ALA A 68 -9.72 8.76 4.97
CA ALA A 68 -10.29 9.09 6.27
C ALA A 68 -11.65 8.38 6.49
N ASP A 69 -12.51 8.39 5.47
CA ASP A 69 -13.85 7.76 5.51
C ASP A 69 -13.75 6.24 5.71
N TYR A 70 -12.76 5.60 5.07
CA TYR A 70 -12.52 4.15 5.17
C TYR A 70 -11.47 3.76 6.22
N LYS A 71 -11.14 4.69 7.13
CA LYS A 71 -10.25 4.47 8.29
C LYS A 71 -8.81 4.07 7.94
N CYS A 72 -8.38 4.31 6.70
CA CYS A 72 -6.99 4.12 6.22
C CYS A 72 -6.07 5.30 6.53
N GLN A 73 -6.53 6.24 7.36
CA GLN A 73 -5.82 7.46 7.72
C GLN A 73 -5.89 7.66 9.24
N GLY A 74 -4.76 8.02 9.84
CA GLY A 74 -4.68 8.48 11.23
C GLY A 74 -5.01 9.96 11.35
N ASP A 75 -4.37 10.66 12.28
CA ASP A 75 -4.72 12.04 12.62
C ASP A 75 -4.31 13.08 11.55
N SER A 76 -3.58 12.67 10.52
CA SER A 76 -3.12 13.55 9.44
C SER A 76 -3.08 12.85 8.08
N ASP A 77 -3.03 13.63 7.01
CA ASP A 77 -2.87 13.13 5.64
C ASP A 77 -1.53 12.38 5.44
N ASP A 78 -0.52 12.65 6.28
CA ASP A 78 0.75 11.92 6.24
C ASP A 78 0.66 10.55 6.94
N MET A 79 -0.28 10.36 7.87
CA MET A 79 -0.43 9.10 8.60
C MET A 79 -1.42 8.19 7.89
N GLN A 80 -0.92 7.19 7.18
CA GLN A 80 -1.72 6.37 6.26
C GLN A 80 -1.44 4.87 6.47
N TRP A 81 -2.51 4.09 6.65
CA TRP A 81 -2.45 2.66 6.95
C TRP A 81 -2.56 1.80 5.68
N PRO A 82 -1.76 0.71 5.55
CA PRO A 82 -1.87 -0.21 4.42
C PRO A 82 -3.11 -1.09 4.57
N MET A 83 -4.24 -0.66 4.03
CA MET A 83 -5.49 -1.41 4.03
C MET A 83 -5.94 -1.78 2.62
N MET A 84 -6.63 -2.91 2.51
CA MET A 84 -7.24 -3.37 1.27
C MET A 84 -8.75 -3.40 1.47
N HIS A 85 -9.49 -2.81 0.53
CA HIS A 85 -10.95 -2.79 0.53
C HIS A 85 -11.46 -3.42 -0.77
N VAL A 86 -12.54 -4.17 -0.67
CA VAL A 86 -13.28 -4.71 -1.82
C VAL A 86 -14.63 -4.02 -1.88
N PHE A 87 -14.92 -3.46 -3.04
CA PHE A 87 -16.20 -2.83 -3.33
C PHE A 87 -16.96 -3.63 -4.37
N ARG A 88 -18.28 -3.67 -4.22
CA ARG A 88 -19.18 -4.25 -5.22
C ARG A 88 -20.15 -3.20 -5.72
N LYS A 89 -20.22 -3.03 -7.04
CA LYS A 89 -21.28 -2.25 -7.68
C LYS A 89 -22.46 -3.16 -8.00
N ARG A 90 -23.66 -2.84 -7.50
CA ARG A 90 -24.91 -3.55 -7.79
C ARG A 90 -26.04 -2.54 -7.93
N ASP A 91 -26.80 -2.63 -9.03
CA ASP A 91 -27.96 -1.78 -9.30
C ASP A 91 -27.63 -0.28 -9.18
N GLY A 92 -26.48 0.13 -9.73
CA GLY A 92 -25.99 1.51 -9.70
C GLY A 92 -25.40 1.97 -8.36
N LYS A 93 -25.52 1.17 -7.29
CA LYS A 93 -24.99 1.49 -5.95
C LYS A 93 -23.67 0.79 -5.68
N ILE A 94 -22.80 1.44 -4.91
CA ILE A 94 -21.51 0.89 -4.46
C ILE A 94 -21.68 0.42 -3.01
N TYR A 95 -21.27 -0.80 -2.75
CA TYR A 95 -21.25 -1.41 -1.42
C TYR A 95 -19.82 -1.73 -1.04
N HIS A 96 -19.41 -1.32 0.16
CA HIS A 96 -18.19 -1.84 0.78
C HIS A 96 -18.47 -3.29 1.21
N PHE A 97 -17.82 -4.24 0.54
CA PHE A 97 -18.08 -5.67 0.71
C PHE A 97 -17.14 -6.31 1.74
N TRP A 98 -15.88 -5.90 1.75
CA TRP A 98 -14.85 -6.43 2.64
C TRP A 98 -13.74 -5.41 2.85
N GLY A 99 -13.09 -5.44 4.01
CA GLY A 99 -11.88 -4.68 4.30
C GLY A 99 -10.95 -5.47 5.21
N SER A 100 -9.64 -5.22 5.14
CA SER A 100 -8.72 -5.73 6.13
C SER A 100 -8.80 -4.93 7.44
N GLU A 101 -8.99 -5.61 8.57
CA GLU A 101 -9.26 -4.96 9.87
C GLU A 101 -8.24 -5.31 10.97
N LEU A 102 -7.17 -6.05 10.66
CA LEU A 102 -6.19 -6.47 11.67
C LEU A 102 -5.33 -5.29 12.14
N PRO A 103 -5.09 -5.12 13.46
CA PRO A 103 -4.33 -3.97 14.00
C PRO A 103 -2.86 -3.89 13.52
N MET A 104 -2.30 -5.00 13.05
CA MET A 104 -1.03 -5.08 12.34
C MET A 104 -1.16 -6.14 11.24
N ASN A 105 -0.27 -6.12 10.23
CA ASN A 105 -0.24 -7.13 9.17
C ASN A 105 -1.53 -7.24 8.33
N HIS A 106 -2.28 -6.13 8.19
CA HIS A 106 -3.55 -6.02 7.44
C HIS A 106 -3.57 -6.73 6.07
N VAL A 107 -2.43 -6.82 5.39
CA VAL A 107 -2.29 -7.30 4.01
C VAL A 107 -1.29 -8.44 3.88
N ASP A 108 -0.91 -9.06 4.99
CA ASP A 108 0.10 -10.11 5.04
C ASP A 108 -0.33 -11.36 4.26
N THR A 109 -1.62 -11.69 4.30
CA THR A 109 -2.21 -12.82 3.55
C THR A 109 -2.01 -12.71 2.04
N VAL A 110 -1.83 -11.50 1.52
CA VAL A 110 -1.64 -11.23 0.09
C VAL A 110 -0.23 -10.73 -0.22
N TRP A 111 0.68 -10.78 0.75
CA TRP A 111 2.03 -10.26 0.59
C TRP A 111 2.99 -11.36 0.15
N ALA A 112 3.37 -11.31 -1.12
CA ALA A 112 4.21 -12.33 -1.74
C ALA A 112 5.54 -12.56 -1.01
N TYR A 113 6.21 -11.50 -0.53
CA TYR A 113 7.49 -11.62 0.16
C TYR A 113 7.38 -12.48 1.43
N TRP A 114 6.48 -12.15 2.36
CA TRP A 114 6.33 -12.88 3.62
C TRP A 114 5.91 -14.32 3.41
N ASN A 115 4.94 -14.53 2.51
CA ASN A 115 4.48 -15.87 2.16
C ASN A 115 5.61 -16.73 1.54
N LEU A 116 6.50 -16.15 0.73
CA LEU A 116 7.62 -16.89 0.16
C LEU A 116 8.69 -17.23 1.22
N MET A 117 8.94 -16.32 2.17
CA MET A 117 9.87 -16.57 3.26
C MET A 117 9.40 -17.65 4.23
N ASP A 118 8.08 -17.87 4.38
CA ASP A 118 7.57 -19.01 5.17
C ASP A 118 8.02 -20.38 4.64
N PHE A 119 8.37 -20.48 3.36
CA PHE A 119 8.78 -21.72 2.74
C PHE A 119 10.30 -21.97 2.76
N THR A 120 11.10 -21.02 3.27
CA THR A 120 12.55 -21.24 3.42
C THR A 120 12.83 -22.00 4.73
N PRO A 121 13.93 -22.78 4.82
CA PRO A 121 14.31 -23.48 6.05
C PRO A 121 14.46 -22.54 7.27
N GLU A 122 14.87 -21.31 7.02
CA GLU A 122 15.05 -20.26 8.04
C GLU A 122 13.72 -19.60 8.45
N GLY A 123 12.65 -19.81 7.68
CA GLY A 123 11.35 -19.17 7.88
C GLY A 123 11.36 -17.66 7.64
N ARG A 124 10.28 -16.99 8.08
CA ARG A 124 10.19 -15.52 8.03
C ARG A 124 11.32 -14.86 8.82
N PRO A 125 12.07 -13.91 8.22
CA PRO A 125 13.06 -13.12 8.95
C PRO A 125 12.42 -12.27 10.05
N ASP A 126 13.10 -12.15 11.18
CA ASP A 126 12.70 -11.26 12.28
C ASP A 126 13.12 -9.80 11.97
N ILE A 127 12.44 -9.19 11.00
CA ILE A 127 12.61 -7.79 10.59
C ILE A 127 11.23 -7.12 10.41
N PRO A 128 11.08 -5.83 10.73
CA PRO A 128 9.76 -5.18 10.71
C PRO A 128 9.23 -4.89 9.30
N THR A 129 10.11 -4.81 8.29
CA THR A 129 9.73 -4.47 6.92
C THR A 129 10.59 -5.25 5.92
N PRO A 130 10.06 -5.65 4.75
CA PRO A 130 10.88 -6.27 3.71
C PRO A 130 12.03 -5.36 3.28
N PRO A 131 13.16 -5.93 2.84
CA PRO A 131 14.35 -5.16 2.48
C PRO A 131 14.04 -4.24 1.29
N GLN A 132 14.38 -2.97 1.45
CA GLN A 132 14.33 -1.94 0.41
C GLN A 132 15.66 -1.17 0.38
N ASN A 133 16.05 -0.68 -0.80
CA ASN A 133 17.30 0.07 -0.99
C ASN A 133 17.15 1.60 -0.79
N PHE A 134 16.05 2.02 -0.16
CA PHE A 134 15.75 3.41 0.12
C PHE A 134 15.13 3.52 1.51
N LYS A 135 15.12 4.74 2.04
CA LYS A 135 14.51 5.12 3.33
C LYS A 135 13.72 6.40 3.12
N SER A 136 12.74 6.66 3.97
CA SER A 136 12.08 7.97 4.01
C SER A 136 12.57 8.72 5.24
N GLU A 137 13.24 9.85 5.02
CA GLU A 137 13.65 10.74 6.09
C GLU A 137 12.44 11.26 6.87
N PHE A 138 11.32 11.51 6.19
CA PHE A 138 10.09 11.95 6.83
C PHE A 138 9.59 10.90 7.83
N LEU A 139 9.53 9.63 7.41
CA LEU A 139 9.13 8.54 8.30
C LEU A 139 10.06 8.39 9.51
N GLU A 140 11.38 8.42 9.27
CA GLU A 140 12.37 8.27 10.34
C GLU A 140 12.21 9.38 11.38
N LYS A 141 12.11 10.64 10.94
CA LYS A 141 12.02 11.80 11.84
C LYS A 141 10.70 11.88 12.62
N ASN A 142 9.59 11.45 12.02
CA ASN A 142 8.25 11.73 12.57
C ASN A 142 7.54 10.51 13.17
N TYR A 143 7.92 9.28 12.82
CA TYR A 143 7.16 8.09 13.23
C TYR A 143 8.00 6.92 13.75
N LEU A 144 9.30 6.82 13.42
CA LEU A 144 10.14 5.71 13.86
C LEU A 144 11.03 6.05 15.06
N ASN A 145 11.38 7.34 15.25
CA ASN A 145 12.26 7.81 16.33
C ASN A 145 11.49 8.47 17.49
N GLN A 146 10.20 8.19 17.66
CA GLN A 146 9.43 8.66 18.81
C GLN A 146 9.42 7.52 19.85
N ASP A 147 10.30 7.63 20.84
CA ASP A 147 10.44 6.71 21.98
C ASP A 147 9.18 6.67 22.86
#